data_AF-A0A967MRR1-F1
#
_entry.id   AF-A0A967MRR1-F1
#
_cell.length_a   1.000
_cell.length_b   1.000
_cell.length_c   1.000
_cell.angle_alpha   90.00
_cell.angle_beta   90.00
_cell.angle_gamma   90.00
#
_symmetry.space_group_name_H-M   'P 1'
#
loop_
_entity.id
_entity.type
_entity.pdbx_description
1 polymer ?
#
loop_
_entity_poly.entity_id
_entity_poly.type
_entity_poly.pdbx_seq_one_letter_code
_entity_poly.pdbx_strand_id
1 'polypeptide(L)'
;MSVESVLQHPGIWRGRPRDIAPRGEPSGYEDLDALLPGGGWPTGALTEILVAQEGIGELRLVMPALARLSCSGRWVAWVAPPHIPYAPALSGHGVDLGRMLLIHPRRPEDALWTVEQALRAG
;
A
#
# COMPACT_ATOMS: atom_id res chain seq x y z
N MET A 1 -4.99 2.85 -39.13
CA MET A 1 -5.30 3.12 -37.72
C MET A 1 -5.17 4.63 -37.50
N SER A 2 -6.21 5.30 -36.99
CA SER A 2 -6.13 6.74 -36.70
C SER A 2 -5.51 6.98 -35.32
N VAL A 3 -4.90 8.14 -35.14
CA VAL A 3 -4.39 8.60 -33.83
C VAL A 3 -5.51 8.58 -32.78
N GLU A 4 -6.74 8.97 -33.14
CA GLU A 4 -7.93 8.83 -32.31
C GLU A 4 -8.15 7.41 -31.77
N SER A 5 -7.99 6.37 -32.60
CA SER A 5 -8.19 4.98 -32.16
C SER A 5 -7.14 4.52 -31.15
N VAL A 6 -5.91 5.02 -31.29
CA VAL A 6 -4.79 4.72 -30.39
C VAL A 6 -5.02 5.41 -29.04
N LEU A 7 -5.49 6.66 -29.04
CA LEU A 7 -5.79 7.43 -27.82
C LEU A 7 -7.00 6.93 -27.02
N GLN A 8 -7.80 6.01 -27.58
CA GLN A 8 -8.89 5.33 -26.85
C GLN A 8 -8.38 4.11 -26.06
N HIS A 9 -7.13 3.69 -26.26
CA HIS A 9 -6.58 2.55 -25.54
C HIS A 9 -6.31 2.92 -24.07
N PRO A 10 -6.88 2.21 -23.09
CA PRO A 10 -6.76 2.56 -21.66
C PRO A 10 -5.32 2.56 -21.13
N GLY A 11 -4.37 1.92 -21.82
CA GLY A 11 -2.95 1.95 -21.49
C GLY A 11 -2.21 3.22 -21.92
N ILE A 12 -2.84 4.13 -22.68
CA ILE A 12 -2.20 5.37 -23.13
C ILE A 12 -2.46 6.50 -22.14
N TRP A 13 -1.41 6.89 -21.43
CA TRP A 13 -1.43 8.05 -20.55
C TRP A 13 -1.47 9.36 -21.38
N ARG A 14 -2.48 10.20 -21.13
CA ARG A 14 -2.77 11.41 -21.93
C ARG A 14 -2.24 12.71 -21.29
N GLY A 15 -1.40 12.60 -20.26
CA GLY A 15 -0.83 13.77 -19.55
C GLY A 15 -1.86 14.72 -18.93
N ARG A 16 -3.13 14.31 -18.82
CA ARG A 16 -4.16 15.15 -18.20
C ARG A 16 -3.92 15.18 -16.69
N PRO A 17 -4.00 16.36 -16.04
CA PRO A 17 -4.14 16.42 -14.60
C PRO A 17 -5.28 15.49 -14.19
N ARG A 18 -5.03 14.58 -13.27
CA ARG A 18 -6.09 13.74 -12.72
C ARG A 18 -7.00 14.68 -11.94
N ASP A 19 -8.20 14.95 -12.46
CA ASP A 19 -9.20 15.75 -11.77
C ASP A 19 -9.53 15.06 -10.45
N ILE A 20 -9.08 15.67 -9.35
CA ILE A 20 -9.30 15.27 -7.95
C ILE A 20 -8.74 13.88 -7.62
N ALA A 21 -7.73 13.82 -6.75
CA ALA A 21 -7.28 12.55 -6.19
C ALA A 21 -8.48 11.86 -5.51
N PRO A 22 -8.82 10.61 -5.87
CA PRO A 22 -9.90 9.88 -5.21
C PRO A 22 -9.63 9.82 -3.71
N ARG A 23 -10.70 9.73 -2.91
CA ARG A 23 -10.59 9.70 -1.45
C ARG A 23 -9.60 8.61 -1.02
N GLY A 24 -8.58 9.03 -0.28
CA GLY A 24 -7.55 8.15 0.26
C GLY A 24 -8.08 7.31 1.42
N GLU A 25 -7.34 6.25 1.71
CA GLU A 25 -7.48 5.46 2.92
C GLU A 25 -6.93 6.28 4.10
N PRO A 26 -7.71 6.59 5.15
CA PRO A 26 -7.23 7.43 6.26
C PRO A 26 -5.92 6.91 6.86
N SER A 27 -4.96 7.81 7.11
CA SER A 27 -3.69 7.46 7.73
C SER A 27 -3.80 7.22 9.23
N GLY A 28 -4.86 7.77 9.86
CA GLY A 28 -5.03 7.81 11.31
C GLY A 28 -4.40 9.04 11.97
N TYR A 29 -3.79 9.93 11.17
CA TYR A 29 -3.21 11.20 11.61
C TYR A 29 -3.83 12.34 10.81
N GLU A 30 -4.64 13.18 11.45
CA GLU A 30 -5.39 14.26 10.78
C GLU A 30 -4.45 15.25 10.07
N ASP A 31 -3.34 15.62 10.70
CA ASP A 31 -2.34 16.52 10.11
C ASP A 31 -1.73 15.94 8.83
N LEU A 32 -1.53 14.61 8.77
CA LEU A 32 -1.01 13.96 7.57
C LEU A 32 -2.09 13.85 6.49
N ASP A 33 -3.31 13.47 6.87
CA ASP A 33 -4.44 13.37 5.96
C ASP A 33 -4.73 14.73 5.29
N ALA A 34 -4.57 15.85 6.01
CA ALA A 34 -4.72 17.20 5.46
C ALA A 34 -3.65 17.55 4.40
N LEU A 35 -2.47 16.94 4.46
CA LEU A 35 -1.36 17.17 3.54
C LEU A 35 -1.38 16.22 2.32
N LEU A 36 -2.02 15.06 2.46
CA LEU A 36 -2.06 14.06 1.40
C LEU A 36 -3.18 14.35 0.37
N PRO A 37 -2.88 14.27 -0.94
CA PRO A 37 -3.92 14.37 -1.97
C PRO A 37 -5.02 13.34 -1.74
N GLY A 38 -6.27 13.79 -1.64
CA GLY A 38 -7.42 12.91 -1.39
C GLY A 38 -7.69 12.60 0.07
N GLY A 39 -6.95 13.19 1.03
CA GLY A 39 -7.27 13.08 2.46
C GLY A 39 -6.79 11.80 3.14
N GLY A 40 -5.70 11.19 2.65
CA GLY A 40 -5.16 9.94 3.18
C GLY A 40 -4.24 9.21 2.20
N TRP A 41 -3.91 7.96 2.49
CA TRP A 41 -3.10 7.12 1.62
C TRP A 41 -3.81 6.87 0.27
N PRO A 42 -3.15 7.14 -0.87
CA PRO A 42 -3.78 6.98 -2.17
C PRO A 42 -4.07 5.51 -2.49
N THR A 43 -5.27 5.23 -3.01
CA THR A 43 -5.67 3.88 -3.45
C THR A 43 -5.26 3.64 -4.90
N GLY A 44 -4.85 2.39 -5.21
CA GLY A 44 -4.39 2.04 -6.56
C GLY A 44 -3.14 2.82 -7.01
N ALA A 45 -2.29 3.20 -6.05
CA ALA A 45 -1.06 3.94 -6.26
C ALA A 45 0.06 3.34 -5.42
N LEU A 46 1.31 3.69 -5.75
CA LEU A 46 2.48 3.37 -4.95
C LEU A 46 2.75 4.49 -3.95
N THR A 47 2.99 4.13 -2.69
CA THR A 47 3.48 5.04 -1.65
C THR A 47 4.84 4.55 -1.19
N GLU A 48 5.83 5.44 -1.22
CA GLU A 48 7.17 5.22 -0.70
C GLU A 48 7.35 6.01 0.60
N ILE A 49 7.84 5.35 1.65
CA ILE A 49 8.11 5.98 2.95
C ILE A 49 9.62 5.91 3.18
N LEU A 50 10.28 7.07 3.11
CA LEU A 50 11.72 7.17 3.34
C LEU A 50 11.98 7.35 4.83
N VAL A 51 12.80 6.45 5.40
CA VAL A 51 13.18 6.46 6.82
C VAL A 51 14.68 6.65 6.95
N ALA A 52 15.11 7.31 8.03
CA ALA A 52 16.53 7.56 8.26
C ALA A 52 17.32 6.27 8.55
N GLN A 53 16.69 5.32 9.24
CA GLN A 53 17.21 3.98 9.53
C GLN A 53 16.05 3.03 9.92
N GLU A 54 16.27 1.73 9.79
CA GLU A 54 15.30 0.70 10.21
C GLU A 54 15.19 0.60 11.74
N GLY A 55 14.04 0.18 12.25
CA GLY A 55 13.84 -0.11 13.68
C GLY A 55 13.56 1.10 14.57
N ILE A 56 13.24 2.28 14.00
CA ILE A 56 12.86 3.48 14.74
C ILE A 56 11.35 3.55 15.04
N GLY A 57 10.60 2.53 14.64
CA GLY A 57 9.14 2.51 14.74
C GLY A 57 8.46 3.09 13.50
N GLU A 58 9.13 3.02 12.36
CA GLU A 58 8.66 3.41 11.03
C GLU A 58 7.26 2.86 10.70
N LEU A 59 6.99 1.64 11.15
CA LEU A 59 5.70 1.00 10.92
C LEU A 59 4.55 1.70 11.65
N ARG A 60 4.80 2.47 12.72
CA ARG A 60 3.77 3.20 13.47
C ARG A 60 2.99 4.14 12.56
N LEU A 61 3.64 4.73 11.56
CA LEU A 61 3.02 5.62 10.59
C LEU A 61 1.90 4.94 9.78
N VAL A 62 2.07 3.65 9.47
CA VAL A 62 1.10 2.88 8.66
C VAL A 62 0.17 2.02 9.51
N MET A 63 0.46 1.83 10.80
CA MET A 63 -0.32 0.96 11.69
C MET A 63 -1.83 1.24 11.68
N PRO A 64 -2.32 2.50 11.78
CA PRO A 64 -3.77 2.74 11.81
C PRO A 64 -4.46 2.31 10.50
N ALA A 65 -3.80 2.55 9.37
CA ALA A 65 -4.29 2.10 8.06
C ALA A 65 -4.31 0.57 7.95
N LEU A 66 -3.25 -0.11 8.41
CA LEU A 66 -3.18 -1.58 8.42
C LEU A 66 -4.25 -2.20 9.33
N ALA A 67 -4.46 -1.64 10.52
CA ALA A 67 -5.49 -2.08 11.46
C ALA A 67 -6.88 -1.97 10.84
N ARG A 68 -7.20 -0.83 10.22
CA ARG A 68 -8.49 -0.62 9.57
C ARG A 68 -8.71 -1.54 8.36
N LEU A 69 -7.69 -1.71 7.51
CA LEU A 69 -7.78 -2.56 6.33
C LEU A 69 -7.95 -4.03 6.71
N SER A 70 -7.13 -4.53 7.64
CA SER A 70 -7.22 -5.91 8.13
C SER A 70 -8.57 -6.19 8.80
N CYS A 71 -9.05 -5.29 9.69
CA CYS A 71 -10.37 -5.42 10.31
C CYS A 71 -11.54 -5.33 9.32
N SER A 72 -11.36 -4.70 8.16
CA SER A 72 -12.36 -4.68 7.08
C SER A 72 -12.40 -5.98 6.25
N GLY A 73 -11.60 -6.98 6.62
CA GLY A 73 -11.50 -8.26 5.94
C GLY A 73 -10.53 -8.28 4.76
N ARG A 74 -9.77 -7.20 4.52
CA ARG A 74 -8.76 -7.12 3.46
C ARG A 74 -7.47 -7.80 3.92
N TRP A 75 -6.83 -8.54 3.02
CA TRP A 75 -5.50 -9.10 3.28
C TRP A 75 -4.42 -8.02 3.21
N VAL A 76 -3.43 -8.11 4.10
CA VAL A 76 -2.21 -7.29 4.09
C VAL A 76 -1.03 -8.21 3.81
N ALA A 77 -0.42 -8.06 2.64
CA ALA A 77 0.75 -8.83 2.23
C ALA A 77 2.05 -8.09 2.56
N TRP A 78 2.94 -8.76 3.30
CA TRP A 78 4.30 -8.33 3.61
C TRP A 78 5.24 -9.17 2.77
N VAL A 79 5.77 -8.57 1.69
CA VAL A 79 6.64 -9.28 0.74
C VAL A 79 8.09 -9.03 1.08
N ALA A 80 8.83 -10.11 1.34
CA ALA A 80 10.25 -10.09 1.70
C ALA A 80 10.60 -9.03 2.76
N PRO A 81 9.87 -8.97 3.90
CA PRO A 81 10.19 -7.99 4.93
C PRO A 81 11.63 -8.24 5.44
N PRO A 82 12.44 -7.18 5.67
CA PRO A 82 13.84 -7.33 6.06
C PRO A 82 13.99 -8.00 7.43
N HIS A 83 12.99 -7.82 8.30
CA HIS A 83 12.88 -8.46 9.61
C HIS A 83 11.49 -9.05 9.79
N ILE A 84 11.35 -10.03 10.68
CA ILE A 84 10.04 -10.61 11.01
C ILE A 84 9.23 -9.55 11.79
N PRO A 85 8.04 -9.14 11.30
CA PRO A 85 7.18 -8.21 12.03
C PRO A 85 6.77 -8.78 13.38
N TYR A 86 6.90 -7.97 14.44
CA TYR A 86 6.61 -8.42 15.81
C TYR A 86 5.10 -8.50 16.05
N ALA A 87 4.54 -9.72 16.00
CA ALA A 87 3.10 -9.98 16.07
C ALA A 87 2.39 -9.35 17.29
N PRO A 88 2.92 -9.40 18.53
CA PRO A 88 2.27 -8.74 19.67
C PRO A 88 2.12 -7.24 19.52
N ALA A 89 3.09 -6.55 18.91
CA ALA A 89 2.97 -5.11 18.65
C ALA A 89 1.91 -4.82 17.59
N LEU A 90 1.83 -5.65 16.54
CA LEU A 90 0.82 -5.53 15.49
C LEU A 90 -0.59 -5.70 16.07
N SER A 91 -0.84 -6.77 16.85
CA SER A 91 -2.12 -6.97 17.53
C SER A 91 -2.42 -5.87 18.54
N GLY A 92 -1.39 -5.36 19.24
CA GLY A 92 -1.53 -4.24 20.17
C GLY A 92 -1.95 -2.93 19.51
N HIS A 93 -1.67 -2.76 18.20
CA HIS A 93 -2.16 -1.65 17.39
C HIS A 93 -3.48 -1.96 16.67
N GLY A 94 -4.14 -3.09 16.98
CA GLY A 94 -5.43 -3.47 16.41
C GLY A 94 -5.36 -4.10 15.01
N VAL A 95 -4.18 -4.55 14.58
CA VAL A 95 -4.06 -5.30 13.32
C VAL A 95 -4.58 -6.72 13.51
N ASP A 96 -5.50 -7.13 12.63
CA ASP A 96 -5.97 -8.52 12.58
C ASP A 96 -4.88 -9.41 11.97
N LEU A 97 -4.20 -10.17 12.82
CA LEU A 97 -3.14 -11.11 12.42
C LEU A 97 -3.66 -12.21 11.49
N GLY A 98 -4.96 -12.55 11.57
CA GLY A 98 -5.59 -13.52 10.67
C GLY A 98 -5.68 -13.04 9.22
N ARG A 99 -5.40 -11.76 8.97
CA ARG A 99 -5.37 -11.12 7.65
C ARG A 99 -3.97 -10.70 7.21
N MET A 100 -2.93 -11.17 7.89
CA MET A 100 -1.54 -10.88 7.54
C MET A 100 -0.91 -12.05 6.78
N LEU A 101 -0.38 -11.77 5.57
CA LEU A 101 0.42 -12.72 4.81
C LEU A 101 1.88 -12.29 4.87
N LEU A 102 2.73 -13.08 5.49
CA LEU A 102 4.17 -12.93 5.40
C LEU A 102 4.66 -13.82 4.25
N ILE A 103 5.18 -13.19 3.20
CA ILE A 103 5.63 -13.89 2.01
C ILE A 103 7.15 -13.79 1.95
N HIS A 104 7.82 -14.94 1.97
CA HIS A 104 9.26 -15.06 1.82
C HIS A 104 9.58 -15.75 0.50
N PRO A 105 9.78 -14.99 -0.60
CA PRO A 105 10.19 -15.55 -1.87
C PRO A 105 11.50 -16.34 -1.70
N ARG A 106 11.62 -17.45 -2.43
CA ARG A 106 12.84 -18.29 -2.37
C ARG A 106 14.07 -17.58 -2.91
N ARG A 107 13.86 -16.67 -3.88
CA ARG A 107 14.92 -15.87 -4.49
C ARG A 107 14.53 -14.39 -4.44
N PRO A 108 15.47 -13.47 -4.15
CA PRO A 108 15.16 -12.04 -4.05
C PRO A 108 14.52 -11.46 -5.32
N GLU A 109 14.91 -11.95 -6.50
CA GLU A 109 14.34 -11.52 -7.78
C GLU A 109 12.84 -11.84 -7.93
N ASP A 110 12.32 -12.80 -7.17
CA ASP A 110 10.91 -13.20 -7.22
C ASP A 110 10.02 -12.25 -6.39
N ALA A 111 10.59 -11.30 -5.64
CA ALA A 111 9.83 -10.38 -4.79
C ALA A 111 8.90 -9.46 -5.60
N LEU A 112 9.38 -8.88 -6.70
CA LEU A 112 8.54 -8.00 -7.53
C LEU A 112 7.40 -8.78 -8.20
N TRP A 113 7.70 -9.98 -8.70
CA TRP A 113 6.66 -10.86 -9.25
C TRP A 113 5.63 -11.23 -8.18
N THR A 114 6.06 -11.48 -6.95
CA THR A 114 5.17 -11.75 -5.81
C THR A 114 4.25 -10.56 -5.52
N VAL A 115 4.78 -9.33 -5.52
CA VAL A 115 3.97 -8.10 -5.37
C VAL A 115 2.93 -8.03 -6.49
N GLU A 116 3.32 -8.27 -7.74
CA GLU A 116 2.40 -8.27 -8.88
C GLU A 116 1.29 -9.31 -8.72
N GLN A 117 1.61 -10.54 -8.31
CA GLN A 117 0.60 -11.58 -8.10
C GLN A 117 -0.33 -11.23 -6.94
N ALA A 118 0.18 -10.66 -5.85
CA ALA A 118 -0.64 -10.22 -4.73
C ALA A 118 -1.65 -9.13 -5.15
N LEU A 119 -1.23 -8.17 -5.98
CA LEU A 119 -2.09 -7.11 -6.53
C LEU A 119 -3.09 -7.61 -7.58
N ARG A 120 -2.80 -8.71 -8.28
CA ARG A 120 -3.74 -9.34 -9.23
C ARG A 120 -4.82 -10.16 -8.52
N ALA A 121 -4.52 -10.69 -7.35
CA ALA A 121 -5.38 -11.61 -6.62
C ALA A 121 -6.44 -10.92 -5.73
N GLY A 122 -6.32 -9.62 -5.47
CA GLY A 122 -7.24 -8.84 -4.63
C GLY A 122 -7.36 -7.40 -5.10
#